data_AF-A0A2M9TBY6-F1
#
_entry.id   AF-A0A2M9TBY6-F1
#
_cell.length_a   1.000
_cell.length_b   1.000
_cell.length_c   1.000
_cell.angle_alpha   90.00
_cell.angle_beta   90.00
_cell.angle_gamma   90.00
#
_symmetry.space_group_name_H-M   'P 1'
#
loop_
_entity.id
_entity.type
_entity.pdbx_description
1 polymer ?
#
loop_
_entity_poly.entity_id
_entity_poly.type
_entity_poly.pdbx_seq_one_letter_code
_entity_poly.pdbx_strand_id
1 'polypeptide(L)'
;MTRHNTYALRIRGDRLQASQLFDGDLLIIHRHQHDTQQETATLTINDHQFPLKHLSITRLGVHLCPEDAAMPVLFLHNGDIQVLGMVMGVAHHTRQTQHH
;
A
#
# COMPACT_ATOMS: atom_id res chain seq x y z
N MET A 1 -16.33 -1.71 -11.57
CA MET A 1 -16.33 -1.01 -10.25
C MET A 1 -14.88 -0.78 -9.89
N THR A 2 -14.54 0.39 -9.39
CA THR A 2 -13.16 0.72 -9.00
C THR A 2 -13.10 0.94 -7.51
N ARG A 3 -12.12 0.34 -6.84
CA ARG A 3 -11.89 0.49 -5.41
C ARG A 3 -10.57 1.19 -5.15
N HIS A 4 -10.60 2.16 -4.26
CA HIS A 4 -9.44 2.92 -3.81
C HIS A 4 -9.32 2.72 -2.31
N ASN A 5 -8.30 1.99 -1.88
CA ASN A 5 -8.03 1.77 -0.46
C ASN A 5 -6.71 2.45 -0.11
N THR A 6 -6.72 3.30 0.90
CA THR A 6 -5.52 3.94 1.43
C THR A 6 -5.32 3.51 2.87
N TYR A 7 -4.12 3.04 3.19
CA TYR A 7 -3.71 2.61 4.52
C TYR A 7 -2.62 3.54 5.03
N ALA A 8 -2.80 4.07 6.24
CA ALA A 8 -1.78 4.88 6.92
C ALA A 8 -1.19 4.06 8.07
N LEU A 9 0.11 3.79 7.99
CA LEU A 9 0.86 3.04 8.99
C LEU A 9 2.00 3.91 9.52
N ARG A 10 2.32 3.76 10.81
CA ARG A 10 3.48 4.37 11.43
C ARG A 10 4.44 3.28 11.87
N ILE A 11 5.73 3.43 11.59
CA ILE A 11 6.77 2.52 12.09
C ILE A 11 6.92 2.68 13.60
N ARG A 12 7.06 1.54 14.29
CA ARG A 12 7.29 1.44 15.73
C ARG A 12 8.61 0.72 16.02
N GLY A 13 9.47 1.38 16.77
CA GLY A 13 10.79 0.88 17.15
C GLY A 13 11.81 0.88 16.01
N ASP A 14 12.92 0.20 16.27
CA ASP A 14 14.16 0.37 15.51
C ASP A 14 14.55 -0.83 14.63
N ARG A 15 13.69 -1.84 14.55
CA ARG A 15 14.01 -3.10 13.85
C ARG A 15 14.20 -2.94 12.34
N LEU A 16 13.60 -1.90 11.76
CA LEU A 16 13.59 -1.68 10.31
C LEU A 16 14.65 -0.66 9.85
N GLN A 17 15.56 -0.24 10.75
CA GLN A 17 16.63 0.72 10.43
C GLN A 17 17.55 0.26 9.29
N ALA A 18 17.76 -1.06 9.15
CA ALA A 18 18.53 -1.63 8.03
C ALA A 18 17.90 -1.32 6.66
N SER A 19 16.59 -1.09 6.63
CA SER A 19 15.83 -0.65 5.46
C SER A 19 15.63 0.87 5.41
N GLN A 20 16.38 1.64 6.22
CA GLN A 20 16.26 3.09 6.37
C GLN A 20 14.86 3.54 6.84
N LEU A 21 14.19 2.70 7.62
CA LEU A 21 12.92 3.00 8.26
C LEU A 21 13.10 3.12 9.76
N PHE A 22 12.68 4.26 10.32
CA PHE A 22 12.92 4.64 11.70
C PHE A 22 11.60 4.77 12.47
N ASP A 23 11.67 4.67 13.80
CA ASP A 23 10.49 4.90 14.65
C ASP A 23 9.88 6.27 14.35
N GLY A 24 8.57 6.29 14.09
CA GLY A 24 7.88 7.51 13.70
C GLY A 24 7.64 7.69 12.22
N ASP A 25 8.37 6.98 11.35
CA ASP A 25 8.18 7.09 9.90
C ASP A 25 6.75 6.73 9.50
N LEU A 26 6.19 7.52 8.58
CA LEU A 26 4.84 7.35 8.08
C LEU A 26 4.88 6.66 6.72
N LEU A 27 4.15 5.54 6.62
CA LEU A 27 3.93 4.81 5.39
C LEU A 27 2.49 4.99 4.94
N ILE A 28 2.32 5.50 3.72
CA ILE A 28 1.01 5.57 3.07
C ILE A 28 0.99 4.57 1.92
N ILE A 29 0.07 3.63 1.98
CA ILE A 29 -0.13 2.64 0.92
C ILE A 29 -1.41 2.99 0.18
N HIS A 30 -1.30 3.31 -1.11
CA HIS A 30 -2.45 3.46 -1.99
C HIS A 30 -2.63 2.17 -2.79
N ARG A 31 -3.82 1.58 -2.72
CA ARG A 31 -4.22 0.38 -3.46
C ARG A 31 -5.39 0.71 -4.36
N HIS A 32 -5.20 0.55 -5.66
CA HIS A 32 -6.22 0.79 -6.67
C HIS A 32 -6.58 -0.53 -7.35
N GLN A 33 -7.86 -0.90 -7.27
CA GLN A 33 -8.37 -2.12 -7.90
C GLN A 33 -9.40 -1.75 -8.94
N HIS A 34 -9.09 -2.06 -10.20
CA HIS A 34 -9.99 -1.92 -11.33
C HIS A 34 -10.60 -3.30 -11.64
N ASP A 35 -11.82 -3.51 -11.15
CA ASP A 35 -12.49 -4.81 -11.20
C ASP A 35 -11.66 -5.95 -10.53
N THR A 36 -11.95 -7.21 -10.84
CA THR A 36 -11.22 -8.39 -10.31
C THR A 36 -9.88 -8.67 -10.99
N GLN A 37 -9.55 -7.96 -12.07
CA GLN A 37 -8.47 -8.33 -13.00
C GLN A 37 -7.20 -7.49 -12.85
N GLN A 38 -7.31 -6.22 -12.45
CA GLN A 38 -6.15 -5.30 -12.39
C GLN A 38 -6.07 -4.61 -11.04
N GLU A 39 -4.97 -4.87 -10.33
CA GLU A 39 -4.62 -4.21 -9.08
C GLU A 39 -3.27 -3.50 -9.24
N THR A 40 -3.21 -2.24 -8.82
CA THR A 40 -1.97 -1.49 -8.67
C THR A 40 -1.85 -1.00 -7.24
N ALA A 41 -0.63 -0.92 -6.73
CA ALA A 41 -0.37 -0.37 -5.42
C ALA A 41 0.89 0.49 -5.43
N THR A 42 0.88 1.56 -4.65
CA THR A 42 2.03 2.44 -4.45
C THR A 42 2.24 2.66 -2.96
N LEU A 43 3.52 2.73 -2.58
CA LEU A 43 3.97 3.00 -1.22
C LEU A 43 4.63 4.38 -1.19
N THR A 44 4.21 5.24 -0.28
CA THR A 44 4.88 6.52 -0.02
C THR A 44 5.58 6.47 1.33
N ILE A 45 6.87 6.79 1.33
CA ILE A 45 7.74 6.89 2.52
C ILE A 45 8.45 8.23 2.44
N ASN A 46 8.30 9.10 3.45
CA ASN A 46 8.99 10.39 3.50
C ASN A 46 8.87 11.18 2.17
N ASP A 47 7.65 11.31 1.64
CA ASP A 47 7.31 11.96 0.36
C ASP A 47 7.84 11.29 -0.91
N HIS A 48 8.55 10.15 -0.80
CA HIS A 48 9.04 9.38 -1.92
C HIS A 48 8.07 8.25 -2.25
N GLN A 49 7.64 8.15 -3.50
CA GLN A 49 6.65 7.18 -3.95
C GLN A 49 7.31 6.03 -4.72
N PHE A 50 6.96 4.81 -4.34
CA PHE A 50 7.48 3.56 -4.90
C PHE A 50 6.33 2.71 -5.44
N PRO A 51 6.33 2.34 -6.73
CA PRO A 51 5.36 1.39 -7.24
C PRO A 51 5.63 -0.01 -6.67
N LEU A 52 4.55 -0.74 -6.35
CA LEU A 52 4.62 -2.10 -5.83
C LEU A 52 4.17 -3.08 -6.90
N LYS A 53 5.02 -4.09 -7.15
CA LYS A 53 4.65 -5.27 -7.93
C LYS A 53 3.65 -6.15 -7.18
N HIS A 54 3.77 -6.20 -5.85
CA HIS A 54 2.86 -7.00 -5.03
C HIS A 54 2.68 -6.39 -3.64
N LEU A 55 1.42 -6.38 -3.18
CA LEU A 55 1.01 -5.97 -1.84
C LEU A 55 0.19 -7.11 -1.24
N SER A 56 0.56 -7.58 -0.05
CA SER A 56 -0.22 -8.56 0.71
C SER A 56 -0.34 -8.14 2.16
N ILE A 57 -1.58 -8.09 2.65
CA ILE A 57 -1.90 -7.77 4.05
C ILE A 57 -2.45 -9.05 4.67
N THR A 58 -1.77 -9.55 5.70
CA THR A 58 -2.10 -10.81 6.37
C THR A 58 -2.21 -10.62 7.88
N ARG A 59 -2.57 -11.68 8.61
CA ARG A 59 -2.58 -11.66 10.08
C ARG A 59 -1.19 -11.50 10.69
N LEU A 60 -0.11 -11.76 9.95
CA LEU A 60 1.26 -11.62 10.45
C LEU A 60 1.82 -10.21 10.26
N GLY A 61 1.28 -9.47 9.28
CA GLY A 61 1.83 -8.19 8.88
C GLY A 61 1.54 -7.84 7.42
N VAL A 62 2.27 -6.84 6.94
CA VAL A 62 2.16 -6.30 5.58
C VAL A 62 3.42 -6.64 4.80
N HIS A 63 3.26 -7.32 3.66
CA HIS A 63 4.32 -7.59 2.70
C HIS A 63 4.25 -6.60 1.54
N LEU A 64 5.37 -5.94 1.28
CA LEU A 64 5.53 -4.93 0.24
C LEU A 64 6.65 -5.37 -0.68
N CYS A 65 6.32 -5.66 -1.94
CA CYS A 65 7.28 -6.00 -2.98
C CYS A 65 7.35 -4.84 -3.98
N PRO A 66 8.45 -4.06 -3.98
CA PRO A 66 8.68 -3.02 -4.97
C PRO A 66 8.67 -3.57 -6.39
N GLU A 67 8.34 -2.72 -7.36
CA GLU A 67 8.44 -3.09 -8.77
C GLU A 67 9.90 -3.09 -9.27
N ASP A 68 10.73 -2.22 -8.70
CA ASP A 68 12.17 -2.22 -8.91
C ASP A 68 12.84 -3.33 -8.08
N ALA A 69 13.50 -4.26 -8.77
CA ALA A 69 14.23 -5.36 -8.15
C ALA A 69 15.48 -4.92 -7.36
N ALA A 70 15.97 -3.69 -7.55
CA ALA A 70 17.04 -3.12 -6.74
C ALA A 70 16.58 -2.78 -5.32
N MET A 71 15.29 -2.60 -5.09
CA MET A 71 14.74 -2.36 -3.76
C MET A 71 14.35 -3.67 -3.06
N PRO A 72 14.73 -3.84 -1.78
CA PRO A 72 14.42 -5.04 -1.04
C PRO A 72 12.92 -5.18 -0.77
N VAL A 73 12.45 -6.42 -0.74
CA VAL A 73 11.11 -6.75 -0.22
C VAL A 73 11.05 -6.37 1.25
N LEU A 74 10.00 -5.67 1.64
CA LEU A 74 9.79 -5.22 3.01
C LEU A 74 8.65 -6.00 3.65
N PHE A 75 8.93 -6.61 4.80
CA PHE A 75 7.91 -7.23 5.63
C PHE A 75 7.76 -6.48 6.94
N LEU A 76 6.58 -5.91 7.12
CA LEU A 76 6.21 -5.14 8.30
C LEU A 76 5.39 -6.03 9.23
N HIS A 77 6.02 -6.56 10.27
CA HIS A 77 5.30 -7.29 11.31
C HIS A 77 4.36 -6.36 12.08
N ASN A 78 3.21 -6.88 12.53
CA ASN A 78 2.23 -6.11 13.31
C ASN A 78 2.79 -5.48 14.59
N GLY A 79 3.88 -6.04 15.16
CA GLY A 79 4.53 -5.46 16.34
C GLY A 79 5.43 -4.25 16.04
N ASP A 80 5.85 -4.10 14.78
CA ASP A 80 6.79 -3.07 14.34
C ASP A 80 6.05 -1.91 13.63
N ILE A 81 4.72 -1.96 13.58
CA ILE A 81 3.88 -0.93 12.97
C ILE A 81 2.66 -0.62 13.83
N GLN A 82 2.19 0.62 13.72
CA GLN A 82 0.90 1.06 14.22
C GLN A 82 0.01 1.46 13.05
N VAL A 83 -1.19 0.89 12.97
CA VAL A 83 -2.21 1.34 12.02
C VAL A 83 -2.81 2.64 12.53
N LEU A 84 -2.69 3.71 11.76
CA LEU A 84 -3.28 5.01 12.09
C LEU A 84 -4.70 5.14 11.55
N GLY A 85 -4.98 4.53 10.41
CA GLY A 85 -6.30 4.54 9.80
C GLY A 85 -6.36 3.89 8.43
N MET A 86 -7.58 3.73 7.95
CA MET A 86 -7.88 3.22 6.61
C MET A 86 -9.00 4.05 6.00
N VAL A 87 -8.82 4.47 4.74
CA VAL A 87 -9.83 5.14 3.94
C VAL A 87 -10.16 4.26 2.74
N MET A 88 -11.46 4.01 2.52
CA MET A 88 -11.95 3.18 1.40
C MET A 88 -12.91 3.99 0.55
N GLY A 89 -12.71 3.94 -0.76
CA GLY A 89 -13.56 4.59 -1.76
C GLY A 89 -13.97 3.61 -2.85
N VAL A 90 -15.21 3.73 -3.33
CA VAL A 90 -15.77 2.91 -4.41
C VAL A 90 -16.34 3.84 -5.47
N ALA A 91 -15.99 3.59 -6.74
CA ALA A 91 -16.57 4.24 -7.89
C ALA A 91 -17.29 3.24 -8.79
N HIS A 92 -18.53 3.56 -9.16
CA HIS A 92 -19.29 2.81 -10.15
C HIS A 92 -19.14 3.50 -11.51
N HIS A 93 -18.51 2.81 -12.46
CA HIS A 93 -18.51 3.24 -13.85
C HIS A 93 -19.84 2.84 -14.49
N THR A 94 -20.79 3.77 -14.60
CA THR A 94 -21.95 3.57 -15.47
C THR A 94 -21.45 3.56 -16.91
N ARG A 95 -21.55 2.41 -17.59
CA ARG A 95 -21.39 2.38 -19.06
C ARG A 95 -22.46 3.31 -19.63
N GLN A 96 -22.07 4.48 -20.13
CA GLN A 96 -22.93 5.23 -21.04
C GLN A 96 -23.10 4.35 -22.27
N THR A 97 -24.25 3.69 -22.37
CA THR A 97 -24.74 3.15 -23.64
C THR A 97 -24.97 4.35 -24.56
N GLN A 98 -23.98 4.67 -25.40
CA GLN A 98 -24.22 5.48 -26.58
C GLN A 98 -25.17 4.68 -27.48
N HIS A 99 -26.45 4.99 -27.40
CA HIS A 99 -27.39 4.70 -28.46
C HIS A 99 -27.07 5.67 -29.61
N HIS A 100 -26.73 5.10 -30.76
CA HIS A 100 -26.62 5.81 -32.03
C HIS A 100 -27.54 5.13 -33.05
#